data_AF-A0A960PPB4-F1
#
_entry.id   AF-A0A960PPB4-F1
#
_cell.length_a   1.000
_cell.length_b   1.000
_cell.length_c   1.000
_cell.angle_alpha   90.00
_cell.angle_beta   90.00
_cell.angle_gamma   90.00
#
_symmetry.space_group_name_H-M   'P 1'
#
loop_
_entity.id
_entity.type
_entity.pdbx_description
1 polymer ?
#
loop_
_entity_poly.entity_id
_entity_poly.type
_entity_poly.pdbx_seq_one_letter_code
_entity_poly.pdbx_strand_id
1 'polypeptide(L)'
;MDEIAFAAEREVQLLEDLRHGEPLWGTLEELGDCLPTSFRQIAGKSLLLQPVFVWDRWWGVIGVSDHYEREWSVAEVEGLSTAAELLGAAITRQASEQALRESEQRYRSFFESATDLILSLAADGRFSYVNQAWRDTLGVSAAEVEDLKIFDFVAPEQRRVFENLFQRILAGEAVGQIETIFVSKHGSHVLVEGTFSTERSAGQTLSIRAIFRDITQRRRIERMKGEFVAIVSHELRTPLTSIHAGLRLLRQKHASRLSDSGQQLLELAHQNSYRLSALIDDIIDVERLDSGRLTFFLEDHVLTRLMAAAVDETQAFANRFGIAMAQRPATADYRVRVDGGRFVQVLKNLLTNAIKFSPKNGFVEVLAT
;
A
#
# COMPACT_ATOMS: atom_id res chain seq x y z
N MET A 1 61.77 -39.43 2.73
CA MET A 1 60.86 -38.34 3.11
C MET A 1 60.64 -37.35 1.96
N ASP A 2 61.51 -37.34 0.94
CA ASP A 2 61.40 -36.43 -0.22
C ASP A 2 60.45 -36.90 -1.33
N GLU A 3 60.29 -38.20 -1.59
CA GLU A 3 59.43 -38.69 -2.70
C GLU A 3 57.94 -38.41 -2.51
N ILE A 4 57.43 -38.47 -1.26
CA ILE A 4 56.02 -38.22 -0.96
C ILE A 4 55.68 -36.72 -1.08
N ALA A 5 56.60 -35.84 -0.67
CA ALA A 5 56.42 -34.39 -0.82
C ALA A 5 56.44 -33.97 -2.29
N PHE A 6 57.34 -34.57 -3.07
CA PHE A 6 57.46 -34.32 -4.52
C PHE A 6 56.22 -34.78 -5.31
N ALA A 7 55.67 -35.95 -4.98
CA ALA A 7 54.45 -36.45 -5.63
C ALA A 7 53.23 -35.55 -5.33
N ALA A 8 53.11 -35.05 -4.09
CA ALA A 8 52.03 -34.16 -3.69
C ALA A 8 52.10 -32.78 -4.37
N GLU A 9 53.29 -32.19 -4.52
CA GLU A 9 53.47 -30.93 -5.26
C GLU A 9 53.09 -31.08 -6.75
N ARG A 10 53.45 -32.21 -7.35
CA ARG A 10 53.17 -32.50 -8.76
C ARG A 10 51.68 -32.79 -9.01
N GLU A 11 50.99 -33.41 -8.06
CA GLU A 11 49.52 -33.54 -8.08
C GLU A 11 48.80 -32.19 -8.03
N VAL A 12 49.27 -31.26 -7.18
CA VAL A 12 48.71 -29.90 -7.10
C VAL A 12 48.91 -29.15 -8.41
N GLN A 13 50.11 -29.21 -9.01
CA GLN A 13 50.39 -28.56 -10.28
C GLN A 13 49.48 -29.06 -11.40
N LEU A 14 49.27 -30.38 -11.51
CA LEU A 14 48.37 -30.96 -12.51
C LEU A 14 46.93 -30.48 -12.37
N LEU A 15 46.44 -30.35 -11.14
CA LEU A 15 45.11 -29.81 -10.87
C LEU A 15 45.04 -28.31 -11.16
N GLU A 16 46.13 -27.56 -10.96
CA GLU A 16 46.22 -26.16 -11.37
C GLU A 16 46.21 -26.03 -12.89
N ASP A 17 46.96 -26.85 -13.62
CA ASP A 17 46.99 -26.83 -15.10
C ASP A 17 45.58 -27.06 -15.66
N LEU A 18 44.86 -28.08 -15.15
CA LEU A 18 43.45 -28.33 -15.50
C LEU A 18 42.54 -27.15 -15.14
N ARG A 19 42.77 -26.45 -14.02
CA ARG A 19 42.01 -25.25 -13.64
C ARG A 19 42.29 -24.05 -14.53
N HIS A 20 43.46 -23.98 -15.14
CA HIS A 20 43.84 -22.94 -16.09
C HIS A 20 43.42 -23.27 -17.53
N GLY A 21 42.86 -24.45 -17.76
CA GLY A 21 42.33 -24.87 -19.07
C GLY A 21 43.28 -25.75 -19.87
N GLU A 22 44.43 -26.10 -19.31
CA GLU A 22 45.40 -26.99 -19.96
C GLU A 22 44.90 -28.44 -19.89
N PRO A 23 44.85 -29.18 -21.00
CA PRO A 23 44.49 -30.59 -20.97
C PRO A 23 45.64 -31.43 -20.39
N LEU A 24 45.29 -32.56 -19.78
CA LEU A 24 46.25 -33.50 -19.22
C LEU A 24 46.18 -34.84 -19.96
N TRP A 25 47.27 -35.30 -20.54
CA TRP A 25 47.33 -36.63 -21.15
C TRP A 25 48.69 -37.30 -21.03
N GLY A 26 48.70 -38.62 -21.09
CA GLY A 26 49.92 -39.43 -20.97
C GLY A 26 49.62 -40.87 -20.57
N THR A 27 50.68 -41.64 -20.36
CA THR A 27 50.58 -43.01 -19.85
C THR A 27 50.48 -43.02 -18.32
N LEU A 28 49.95 -44.11 -17.75
CA LEU A 28 49.87 -44.28 -16.31
C LEU A 28 51.26 -44.40 -15.66
N GLU A 29 52.28 -44.83 -16.38
CA GLU A 29 53.67 -44.83 -15.87
C GLU A 29 54.22 -43.39 -15.74
N GLU A 30 53.85 -42.49 -16.64
CA GLU A 30 54.30 -41.08 -16.61
C GLU A 30 53.53 -40.22 -15.62
N LEU A 31 52.21 -40.48 -15.51
CA LEU A 31 51.27 -39.69 -14.70
C LEU A 31 50.97 -40.31 -13.33
N GLY A 32 51.23 -41.60 -13.16
CA GLY A 32 50.64 -42.47 -12.13
C GLY A 32 50.84 -42.00 -10.71
N ASP A 33 52.03 -41.54 -10.34
CA ASP A 33 52.32 -41.11 -8.96
C ASP A 33 51.76 -39.72 -8.63
N CYS A 34 51.39 -38.94 -9.64
CA CYS A 34 50.95 -37.55 -9.53
C CYS A 34 49.44 -37.40 -9.77
N LEU A 35 48.76 -38.44 -10.28
CA LEU A 35 47.31 -38.41 -10.47
C LEU A 35 46.59 -38.55 -9.12
N PRO A 36 45.53 -37.76 -8.87
CA PRO A 36 44.63 -37.98 -7.75
C PRO A 36 44.09 -39.41 -7.71
N THR A 37 43.89 -39.95 -6.50
CA THR A 37 43.40 -41.33 -6.28
C THR A 37 42.09 -41.62 -7.03
N SER A 38 41.20 -40.63 -7.14
CA SER A 38 39.93 -40.73 -7.88
C SER A 38 40.13 -40.95 -9.38
N PHE A 39 41.19 -40.38 -9.98
CA PHE A 39 41.51 -40.59 -11.39
C PHE A 39 42.26 -41.90 -11.63
N ARG A 40 43.14 -42.32 -10.70
CA ARG A 40 43.83 -43.63 -10.80
C ARG A 40 42.85 -44.80 -10.81
N GLN A 41 41.74 -44.72 -10.08
CA GLN A 41 40.74 -45.79 -10.03
C GLN A 41 40.02 -46.02 -11.37
N ILE A 42 40.00 -45.03 -12.25
CA ILE A 42 39.31 -45.07 -13.55
C ILE A 42 40.29 -45.01 -14.74
N ALA A 43 41.59 -44.85 -14.48
CA ALA A 43 42.62 -44.76 -15.49
C ALA A 43 42.99 -46.15 -16.02
N GLY A 44 43.05 -46.28 -17.35
CA GLY A 44 43.70 -47.40 -18.02
C GLY A 44 45.22 -47.22 -18.06
N LYS A 45 45.88 -47.84 -19.04
CA LYS A 45 47.31 -47.62 -19.30
C LYS A 45 47.63 -46.26 -19.91
N SER A 46 46.67 -45.65 -20.60
CA SER A 46 46.75 -44.27 -21.10
C SER A 46 45.50 -43.48 -20.72
N LEU A 47 45.66 -42.18 -20.46
CA LEU A 47 44.61 -41.28 -20.03
C LEU A 47 44.72 -39.94 -20.76
N LEU A 48 43.58 -39.37 -21.14
CA LEU A 48 43.41 -38.00 -21.61
C LEU A 48 42.26 -37.38 -20.81
N LEU A 49 42.53 -36.26 -20.15
CA LEU A 49 41.57 -35.46 -19.37
C LEU A 49 41.52 -34.06 -19.96
N GLN A 50 40.31 -33.57 -20.18
CA GLN A 50 40.03 -32.23 -20.62
C GLN A 50 39.21 -31.51 -19.55
N PRO A 51 39.59 -30.29 -19.12
CA PRO A 51 38.79 -29.52 -18.18
C PRO A 51 37.50 -29.00 -18.84
N VAL A 52 36.42 -29.03 -18.07
CA VAL A 52 35.10 -28.50 -18.44
C VAL A 52 34.86 -27.24 -17.61
N PHE A 53 34.57 -26.14 -18.30
CA PHE A 53 34.21 -24.86 -17.68
C PHE A 53 32.73 -24.58 -17.87
N VAL A 54 32.09 -24.07 -16.82
CA VAL A 54 30.70 -23.61 -16.86
C VAL A 54 30.72 -22.14 -16.45
N TRP A 55 30.32 -21.26 -17.36
CA TRP A 55 30.75 -19.86 -17.34
C TRP A 55 32.29 -19.79 -17.32
N ASP A 56 32.90 -19.03 -16.40
CA ASP A 56 34.37 -18.92 -16.27
C ASP A 56 34.92 -19.71 -15.08
N ARG A 57 34.17 -20.71 -14.60
CA ARG A 57 34.57 -21.52 -13.45
C ARG A 57 34.81 -22.95 -13.88
N TRP A 58 35.97 -23.49 -13.49
CA TRP A 58 36.27 -24.91 -13.63
C TRP A 58 35.21 -25.73 -12.89
N TRP A 59 34.48 -26.54 -13.65
CA TRP A 59 33.36 -27.35 -13.17
C TRP A 59 33.80 -28.79 -12.90
N GLY A 60 34.74 -29.30 -13.70
CA GLY A 60 35.28 -30.64 -13.57
C GLY A 60 36.09 -31.04 -14.80
N VAL A 61 36.22 -32.34 -15.06
CA VAL A 61 36.92 -32.87 -16.23
C VAL A 61 36.04 -33.87 -16.97
N ILE A 62 36.22 -33.96 -18.28
CA ILE A 62 35.82 -35.11 -19.08
C ILE A 62 37.09 -35.84 -19.52
N GLY A 63 37.06 -37.17 -19.57
CA GLY A 63 38.25 -37.94 -19.89
C GLY A 63 37.96 -39.20 -20.68
N VAL A 64 38.97 -39.65 -21.42
CA VAL A 64 38.99 -40.92 -22.13
C VAL A 64 40.21 -41.70 -21.66
N SER A 65 40.06 -43.00 -21.43
CA SER A 65 41.15 -43.89 -21.06
C SER A 65 41.21 -45.11 -21.99
N ASP A 66 42.41 -45.67 -22.14
CA ASP A 66 42.66 -46.89 -22.93
C ASP A 66 43.44 -47.91 -22.08
N HIS A 67 43.17 -49.20 -22.25
CA HIS A 67 43.83 -50.28 -21.52
C HIS A 67 45.21 -50.65 -22.10
N TYR A 68 45.59 -50.06 -23.23
CA TYR A 68 46.92 -50.19 -23.84
C TYR A 68 47.72 -48.89 -23.69
N GLU A 69 49.04 -49.02 -23.62
CA GLU A 69 49.95 -47.86 -23.72
C GLU A 69 49.87 -47.31 -25.14
N ARG A 70 49.51 -46.03 -25.23
CA ARG A 70 49.44 -45.28 -26.48
C ARG A 70 49.65 -43.79 -26.23
N GLU A 71 50.06 -43.10 -27.29
CA GLU A 71 50.06 -41.64 -27.36
C GLU A 71 48.72 -41.14 -27.92
N TRP A 72 48.28 -39.96 -27.47
CA TRP A 72 47.07 -39.30 -27.96
C TRP A 72 47.44 -38.38 -29.12
N SER A 73 46.74 -38.51 -30.25
CA SER A 73 46.94 -37.62 -31.38
C SER A 73 46.35 -36.23 -31.09
N VAL A 74 46.90 -35.19 -31.74
CA VAL A 74 46.38 -33.81 -31.63
C VAL A 74 44.89 -33.74 -31.95
N ALA A 75 44.43 -34.49 -32.95
CA ALA A 75 43.02 -34.53 -33.33
C ALA A 75 42.11 -35.15 -32.24
N GLU A 76 42.60 -36.12 -31.47
CA GLU A 76 41.84 -36.69 -30.34
C GLU A 76 41.77 -35.71 -29.17
N VAL A 77 42.86 -34.99 -28.88
CA VAL A 77 42.89 -33.95 -27.84
C VAL A 77 41.96 -32.79 -28.22
N GLU A 78 42.06 -32.27 -29.45
CA GLU A 78 41.16 -31.22 -29.95
C GLU A 78 39.69 -31.67 -30.01
N GLY A 79 39.44 -32.93 -30.37
CA GLY A 79 38.11 -33.52 -30.36
C GLY A 79 37.50 -33.56 -28.95
N LEU A 80 38.28 -33.95 -27.94
CA LEU A 80 37.83 -33.93 -26.55
C LEU A 80 37.71 -32.50 -26.00
N SER A 81 38.59 -31.58 -26.40
CA SER A 81 38.47 -30.14 -26.12
C SER A 81 37.15 -29.58 -26.59
N THR A 82 36.79 -29.84 -27.85
CA THR A 82 35.51 -29.42 -28.42
C THR A 82 34.34 -30.04 -27.65
N ALA A 83 34.43 -31.32 -27.27
CA ALA A 83 33.38 -31.97 -26.48
C ALA A 83 33.22 -31.35 -25.09
N ALA A 84 34.32 -30.99 -24.41
CA ALA A 84 34.32 -30.34 -23.11
C ALA A 84 33.69 -28.94 -23.18
N GLU A 85 34.01 -28.15 -24.22
CA GLU A 85 33.40 -26.84 -24.46
C GLU A 85 31.89 -26.96 -24.70
N LEU A 86 31.46 -27.90 -25.55
CA LEU A 86 30.04 -28.15 -25.82
C LEU A 86 29.28 -28.59 -24.57
N LEU A 87 29.88 -29.43 -23.72
CA LEU A 87 29.32 -29.83 -22.43
C LEU A 87 29.18 -28.64 -21.49
N GLY A 88 30.22 -27.82 -21.36
CA GLY A 88 30.20 -26.59 -20.58
C GLY A 88 29.06 -25.66 -21.00
N ALA A 89 28.96 -25.38 -22.30
CA ALA A 89 27.91 -24.55 -22.88
C ALA A 89 26.50 -25.13 -22.63
N ALA A 90 26.32 -26.44 -22.77
CA ALA A 90 25.06 -27.12 -22.51
C ALA A 90 24.63 -27.01 -21.04
N ILE A 91 25.55 -27.20 -20.10
CA ILE A 91 25.30 -27.05 -18.66
C ILE A 91 24.94 -25.60 -18.32
N THR A 92 25.70 -24.63 -18.82
CA THR A 92 25.41 -23.20 -18.63
C THR A 92 24.01 -22.83 -19.13
N ARG A 93 23.64 -23.31 -20.31
CA ARG A 93 22.32 -23.08 -20.89
C ARG A 93 21.22 -23.68 -20.00
N GLN A 94 21.36 -24.94 -19.60
CA GLN A 94 20.37 -25.62 -18.76
C GLN A 94 20.21 -24.93 -17.41
N ALA A 95 21.30 -24.52 -16.77
CA ALA A 95 21.28 -23.79 -15.50
C ALA A 95 20.58 -22.43 -15.64
N SER A 96 20.83 -21.71 -16.74
CA SER A 96 20.20 -20.42 -17.02
C SER A 96 18.70 -20.55 -17.30
N GLU A 97 18.30 -21.55 -18.09
CA GLU A 97 16.88 -21.85 -18.35
C GLU A 97 16.15 -22.25 -17.06
N GLN A 98 16.79 -23.04 -16.20
CA GLN A 98 16.22 -23.45 -14.92
C GLN A 98 16.07 -22.26 -13.96
N ALA A 99 17.10 -21.43 -13.83
CA ALA A 99 17.06 -20.24 -12.99
C ALA A 99 15.96 -19.26 -13.47
N LEU A 100 15.80 -19.11 -14.79
CA LEU A 100 14.72 -18.31 -15.37
C LEU A 100 13.34 -18.89 -15.00
N ARG A 101 13.13 -20.20 -15.19
CA ARG A 101 11.87 -20.87 -14.84
C ARG A 101 11.53 -20.73 -13.36
N GLU A 102 12.52 -20.93 -12.48
CA GLU A 102 12.32 -20.80 -11.03
C GLU A 102 11.97 -19.37 -10.63
N SER A 103 12.62 -18.38 -11.26
CA SER A 103 12.31 -16.97 -11.06
C SER A 103 10.90 -16.62 -11.54
N GLU A 104 10.52 -17.04 -12.74
CA GLU A 104 9.17 -16.84 -13.30
C GLU A 104 8.09 -17.48 -12.44
N GLN A 105 8.29 -18.72 -11.99
CA GLN A 105 7.36 -19.41 -11.09
C GLN A 105 7.22 -18.68 -9.75
N ARG A 106 8.33 -18.18 -9.20
CA ARG A 106 8.33 -17.39 -7.96
C ARG A 106 7.52 -16.11 -8.12
N TYR A 107 7.74 -15.35 -9.19
CA TYR A 107 6.96 -14.13 -9.46
C TYR A 107 5.49 -14.43 -9.69
N ARG A 108 5.17 -15.47 -10.48
CA ARG A 108 3.79 -15.90 -10.73
C ARG A 108 3.08 -16.25 -9.42
N SER A 109 3.72 -17.03 -8.55
CA SER A 109 3.16 -17.39 -7.24
C SER A 109 2.90 -16.17 -6.35
N PHE A 110 3.78 -15.16 -6.37
CA PHE A 110 3.57 -13.92 -5.65
C PHE A 110 2.35 -13.14 -6.16
N PHE A 111 2.19 -13.00 -7.48
CA PHE A 111 1.02 -12.34 -8.06
C PHE A 111 -0.29 -13.11 -7.81
N GLU A 112 -0.26 -14.44 -7.89
CA GLU A 112 -1.44 -15.30 -7.69
C GLU A 112 -1.89 -15.38 -6.22
N SER A 113 -0.98 -15.22 -5.26
CA SER A 113 -1.30 -15.24 -3.82
C SER A 113 -1.70 -13.87 -3.24
N ALA A 114 -1.56 -12.79 -4.00
CA ALA A 114 -1.96 -11.46 -3.57
C ALA A 114 -3.49 -11.37 -3.40
N THR A 115 -3.95 -10.67 -2.34
CA THR A 115 -5.38 -10.44 -2.09
C THR A 115 -5.96 -9.29 -2.90
N ASP A 116 -5.11 -8.35 -3.33
CA ASP A 116 -5.52 -7.28 -4.22
C ASP A 116 -5.72 -7.85 -5.64
N LEU A 117 -6.69 -7.30 -6.37
CA LEU A 117 -7.03 -7.69 -7.73
C LEU A 117 -5.98 -7.12 -8.68
N ILE A 118 -5.17 -7.99 -9.27
CA ILE A 118 -4.08 -7.62 -10.16
C ILE A 118 -4.46 -8.01 -11.58
N LEU A 119 -4.30 -7.07 -12.52
CA LEU A 119 -4.65 -7.28 -13.92
C LEU A 119 -3.67 -6.59 -14.87
N SER A 120 -3.61 -7.12 -16.08
CA SER A 120 -2.96 -6.52 -17.24
C SER A 120 -3.93 -6.50 -18.41
N LEU A 121 -3.91 -5.40 -19.15
CA LEU A 121 -4.82 -5.12 -20.26
C LEU A 121 -4.04 -4.78 -21.52
N ALA A 122 -4.58 -5.17 -22.66
CA ALA A 122 -4.22 -4.60 -23.95
C ALA A 122 -4.78 -3.16 -24.09
N ALA A 123 -4.30 -2.42 -25.08
CA ALA A 123 -4.74 -1.05 -25.34
C ALA A 123 -6.24 -0.92 -25.66
N ASP A 124 -6.91 -1.99 -26.10
CA ASP A 124 -8.35 -2.03 -26.37
C ASP A 124 -9.21 -2.44 -25.15
N GLY A 125 -8.57 -2.64 -24.00
CA GLY A 125 -9.19 -3.00 -22.72
C GLY A 125 -9.42 -4.49 -22.50
N ARG A 126 -8.95 -5.37 -23.39
CA ARG A 126 -8.99 -6.84 -23.18
C ARG A 126 -7.99 -7.27 -22.12
N PHE A 127 -8.34 -8.28 -21.33
CA PHE A 127 -7.40 -8.84 -20.36
C PHE A 127 -6.33 -9.68 -21.05
N SER A 128 -5.07 -9.39 -20.71
CA SER A 128 -3.92 -10.26 -21.01
C SER A 128 -3.52 -11.11 -19.80
N TYR A 129 -3.88 -10.66 -18.60
CA TYR A 129 -3.64 -11.39 -17.36
C TYR A 129 -4.58 -10.89 -16.24
N VAL A 130 -5.01 -11.79 -15.38
CA VAL A 130 -5.61 -11.49 -14.07
C VAL A 130 -5.13 -12.52 -13.05
N ASN A 131 -4.97 -12.12 -11.78
CA ASN A 131 -4.62 -13.05 -10.71
C ASN A 131 -5.84 -13.81 -10.14
N GLN A 132 -5.59 -14.77 -9.24
CA GLN A 132 -6.63 -15.55 -8.55
C GLN A 132 -7.64 -14.68 -7.81
N ALA A 133 -7.20 -13.63 -7.09
CA ALA A 133 -8.11 -12.74 -6.36
C ALA A 133 -9.12 -12.06 -7.29
N TRP A 134 -8.70 -11.65 -8.50
CA TRP A 134 -9.60 -11.10 -9.50
C TRP A 134 -10.67 -12.13 -9.90
N ARG A 135 -10.26 -13.35 -10.23
CA ARG A 135 -11.15 -14.44 -10.66
C ARG A 135 -12.19 -14.80 -9.60
N ASP A 136 -11.75 -14.95 -8.35
CA ASP A 136 -12.62 -15.32 -7.24
C ASP A 136 -13.58 -14.19 -6.87
N THR A 137 -13.11 -12.94 -6.90
CA THR A 137 -13.93 -11.77 -6.53
C THR A 137 -15.00 -11.47 -7.57
N LEU A 138 -14.66 -11.59 -8.86
CA LEU A 138 -15.55 -11.22 -9.96
C LEU A 138 -16.26 -12.42 -10.62
N GLY A 139 -15.96 -13.64 -10.20
CA GLY A 139 -16.67 -14.86 -10.58
C GLY A 139 -16.39 -15.29 -12.02
N VAL A 140 -15.13 -15.21 -12.45
CA VAL A 140 -14.71 -15.51 -13.82
C VAL A 140 -13.65 -16.61 -13.82
N SER A 141 -13.81 -17.59 -14.71
CA SER A 141 -12.82 -18.66 -14.87
C SER A 141 -11.64 -18.22 -15.73
N ALA A 142 -10.47 -18.84 -15.55
CA ALA A 142 -9.26 -18.48 -16.31
C ALA A 142 -9.46 -18.57 -17.84
N ALA A 143 -10.28 -19.52 -18.32
CA ALA A 143 -10.56 -19.71 -19.74
C ALA A 143 -11.41 -18.59 -20.37
N GLU A 144 -12.18 -17.85 -19.56
CA GLU A 144 -13.04 -16.77 -20.06
C GLU A 144 -12.33 -15.42 -20.12
N VAL A 145 -11.21 -15.26 -19.39
CA VAL A 145 -10.54 -13.97 -19.19
C VAL A 145 -10.12 -13.32 -20.50
N GLU A 146 -9.55 -14.11 -21.43
CA GLU A 146 -8.96 -13.60 -22.69
C GLU A 146 -10.00 -12.93 -23.61
N ASP A 147 -11.27 -13.36 -23.53
CA ASP A 147 -12.35 -12.83 -24.37
C ASP A 147 -13.04 -11.59 -23.79
N LEU A 148 -12.81 -11.31 -22.51
CA LEU A 148 -13.49 -10.26 -21.75
C LEU A 148 -12.73 -8.93 -21.77
N LYS A 149 -13.47 -7.84 -21.56
CA LYS A 149 -12.92 -6.50 -21.40
C LYS A 149 -13.16 -5.98 -19.99
N ILE A 150 -12.28 -5.10 -19.52
CA ILE A 150 -12.45 -4.46 -18.21
C ILE A 150 -13.79 -3.72 -18.08
N PHE A 151 -14.31 -3.16 -19.18
CA PHE A 151 -15.59 -2.44 -19.21
C PHE A 151 -16.81 -3.34 -18.97
N ASP A 152 -16.69 -4.66 -19.12
CA ASP A 152 -17.75 -5.60 -18.84
C ASP A 152 -18.00 -5.76 -17.34
N PHE A 153 -17.00 -5.38 -16.53
CA PHE A 153 -17.04 -5.42 -15.07
C PHE A 153 -17.29 -4.05 -14.45
N VAL A 154 -17.30 -2.96 -15.20
CA VAL A 154 -17.58 -1.63 -14.62
C VAL A 154 -19.09 -1.43 -14.50
N ALA A 155 -19.55 -0.93 -13.35
CA ALA A 155 -20.96 -0.62 -13.14
C ALA A 155 -21.53 0.26 -14.28
N PRO A 156 -22.73 -0.05 -14.83
CA PRO A 156 -23.29 0.66 -15.99
C PRO A 156 -23.32 2.18 -15.84
N GLU A 157 -23.58 2.67 -14.62
CA GLU A 157 -23.66 4.09 -14.30
C GLU A 157 -22.28 4.79 -14.34
N GLN A 158 -21.20 4.03 -14.15
CA GLN A 158 -19.83 4.54 -14.12
C GLN A 158 -19.08 4.30 -15.43
N ARG A 159 -19.64 3.51 -16.35
CA ARG A 159 -18.97 3.07 -17.59
C ARG A 159 -18.39 4.23 -18.41
N ARG A 160 -19.18 5.27 -18.68
CA ARG A 160 -18.73 6.44 -19.45
C ARG A 160 -17.62 7.24 -18.77
N VAL A 161 -17.65 7.34 -17.43
CA VAL A 161 -16.61 8.02 -16.66
C VAL A 161 -15.31 7.21 -16.72
N PHE A 162 -15.42 5.89 -16.55
CA PHE A 162 -14.29 4.97 -16.62
C PHE A 162 -13.68 4.88 -18.02
N GLU A 163 -14.49 4.93 -19.08
CA GLU A 163 -14.02 5.00 -20.48
C GLU A 163 -13.18 6.26 -20.72
N ASN A 164 -13.66 7.43 -20.31
CA ASN A 164 -12.90 8.67 -20.42
C ASN A 164 -11.59 8.61 -19.64
N LEU A 165 -11.62 8.03 -18.44
CA LEU A 165 -10.43 7.79 -17.64
C LEU A 165 -9.43 6.88 -18.38
N PHE A 166 -9.92 5.78 -18.95
CA PHE A 166 -9.10 4.83 -19.70
C PHE A 166 -8.43 5.48 -20.92
N GLN A 167 -9.14 6.36 -21.63
CA GLN A 167 -8.56 7.12 -22.74
C GLN A 167 -7.42 8.05 -22.30
N ARG A 168 -7.55 8.69 -21.14
CA ARG A 168 -6.48 9.53 -20.56
C ARG A 168 -5.26 8.71 -20.17
N ILE A 169 -5.47 7.51 -19.62
CA ILE A 169 -4.39 6.54 -19.33
C ILE A 169 -3.69 6.12 -20.62
N LEU A 170 -4.44 5.81 -21.69
CA LEU A 170 -3.87 5.48 -23.00
C LEU A 170 -3.03 6.62 -23.57
N ALA A 171 -3.52 7.86 -23.44
CA ALA A 171 -2.79 9.08 -23.83
C ALA A 171 -1.55 9.33 -22.96
N GLY A 172 -1.43 8.67 -21.81
CA GLY A 172 -0.26 8.74 -20.93
C GLY A 172 -0.33 9.82 -19.88
N GLU A 173 -1.52 10.32 -19.61
CA GLU A 173 -1.73 11.17 -18.46
C GLU A 173 -1.48 10.37 -17.18
N ALA A 174 -0.76 10.99 -16.24
CA ALA A 174 -0.62 10.44 -14.90
C ALA A 174 -1.97 10.53 -14.19
N VAL A 175 -2.60 9.38 -13.99
CA VAL A 175 -3.80 9.25 -13.17
C VAL A 175 -3.36 8.80 -11.78
N GLY A 176 -3.82 9.52 -10.75
CA GLY A 176 -3.67 9.09 -9.36
C GLY A 176 -4.52 7.86 -9.02
N GLN A 177 -4.73 7.66 -7.73
CA GLN A 177 -5.64 6.63 -7.23
C GLN A 177 -7.08 6.94 -7.65
N ILE A 178 -7.81 5.91 -8.04
CA ILE A 178 -9.23 6.00 -8.41
C ILE A 178 -10.07 5.06 -7.55
N GLU A 179 -11.32 5.45 -7.30
CA GLU A 179 -12.35 4.58 -6.75
C GLU A 179 -13.38 4.27 -7.85
N THR A 180 -13.75 3.01 -8.02
CA THR A 180 -14.77 2.59 -8.98
C THR A 180 -15.54 1.38 -8.42
N ILE A 181 -16.70 1.11 -9.00
CA ILE A 181 -17.51 -0.06 -8.66
C ILE A 181 -17.38 -1.07 -9.79
N PHE A 182 -16.88 -2.25 -9.45
CA PHE A 182 -16.98 -3.41 -10.31
C PHE A 182 -18.26 -4.20 -10.02
N VAL A 183 -18.78 -4.86 -11.04
CA VAL A 183 -19.93 -5.75 -10.99
C VAL A 183 -19.44 -7.13 -11.39
N SER A 184 -19.55 -8.09 -10.48
CA SER A 184 -19.19 -9.47 -10.76
C SER A 184 -20.16 -10.09 -11.77
N LYS A 185 -19.78 -11.23 -12.35
CA LYS A 185 -20.67 -12.00 -13.25
C LYS A 185 -21.99 -12.41 -12.60
N HIS A 186 -22.02 -12.48 -11.26
CA HIS A 186 -23.21 -12.79 -10.46
C HIS A 186 -24.03 -11.54 -10.08
N GLY A 187 -23.63 -10.34 -10.52
CA GLY A 187 -24.31 -9.08 -10.23
C GLY A 187 -23.93 -8.43 -8.90
N SER A 188 -22.94 -8.98 -8.18
CA SER A 188 -22.48 -8.39 -6.92
C SER A 188 -21.64 -7.15 -7.18
N HIS A 189 -21.94 -6.05 -6.48
CA HIS A 189 -21.14 -4.83 -6.53
C HIS A 189 -19.93 -4.94 -5.61
N VAL A 190 -18.75 -4.73 -6.17
CA VAL A 190 -17.45 -4.73 -5.49
C VAL A 190 -16.87 -3.34 -5.61
N LEU A 191 -16.78 -2.62 -4.50
CA LEU A 191 -16.16 -1.30 -4.47
C LEU A 191 -14.65 -1.47 -4.39
N VAL A 192 -13.95 -0.91 -5.37
CA VAL A 192 -12.50 -1.04 -5.47
C VAL A 192 -11.82 0.33 -5.51
N GLU A 193 -10.64 0.40 -4.90
CA GLU A 193 -9.71 1.52 -5.06
C GLU A 193 -8.44 1.02 -5.74
N GLY A 194 -7.85 1.78 -6.67
CA GLY A 194 -6.69 1.28 -7.39
C GLY A 194 -5.92 2.30 -8.19
N THR A 195 -4.79 1.84 -8.72
CA THR A 195 -3.89 2.64 -9.56
C THR A 195 -3.62 1.92 -10.87
N PHE A 196 -3.30 2.72 -11.88
CA PHE A 196 -2.89 2.23 -13.19
C PHE A 196 -1.42 2.57 -13.44
N SER A 197 -0.75 1.68 -14.16
CA SER A 197 0.57 1.92 -14.72
C SER A 197 0.59 1.48 -16.17
N THR A 198 1.29 2.23 -17.03
CA THR A 198 1.35 1.95 -18.46
C THR A 198 2.75 1.52 -18.84
N GLU A 199 2.86 0.47 -19.64
CA GLU A 199 4.09 0.12 -20.32
C GLU A 199 4.07 0.68 -21.74
N ARG A 200 5.14 1.37 -22.12
CA ARG A 200 5.22 2.09 -23.40
C ARG A 200 6.46 1.67 -24.19
N SER A 201 6.29 1.53 -25.49
CA SER A 201 7.39 1.35 -26.44
C SER A 201 7.18 2.28 -27.63
N ALA A 202 8.26 2.96 -28.07
CA ALA A 202 8.23 3.94 -29.17
C ALA A 202 7.11 5.00 -29.05
N GLY A 203 6.75 5.41 -27.83
CA GLY A 203 5.70 6.41 -27.58
C GLY A 203 4.26 5.88 -27.63
N GLN A 204 4.05 4.59 -27.92
CA GLN A 204 2.74 3.93 -27.89
C GLN A 204 2.57 3.09 -26.62
N THR A 205 1.35 3.07 -26.07
CA THR A 205 1.00 2.24 -24.92
C THR A 205 0.80 0.79 -25.36
N LEU A 206 1.68 -0.10 -24.90
CA LEU A 206 1.66 -1.53 -25.20
C LEU A 206 0.70 -2.28 -24.27
N SER A 207 0.80 -2.01 -22.97
CA SER A 207 0.00 -2.67 -21.94
C SER A 207 -0.36 -1.70 -20.82
N ILE A 208 -1.50 -1.94 -20.19
CA ILE A 208 -1.95 -1.23 -19.00
C ILE A 208 -2.05 -2.24 -17.87
N ARG A 209 -1.32 -2.01 -16.79
CA ARG A 209 -1.38 -2.82 -15.57
C ARG A 209 -2.13 -2.05 -14.50
N ALA A 210 -2.99 -2.75 -13.75
CA ALA A 210 -3.69 -2.15 -12.63
C ALA A 210 -3.68 -3.06 -11.41
N ILE A 211 -3.70 -2.44 -10.25
CA ILE A 211 -3.88 -3.12 -8.96
C ILE A 211 -5.06 -2.43 -8.27
N PHE A 212 -6.06 -3.23 -7.91
CA PHE A 212 -7.27 -2.78 -7.26
C PHE A 212 -7.45 -3.50 -5.92
N ARG A 213 -7.63 -2.75 -4.86
CA ARG A 213 -7.99 -3.27 -3.55
C ARG A 213 -9.50 -3.26 -3.38
N ASP A 214 -10.06 -4.39 -2.95
CA ASP A 214 -11.46 -4.45 -2.52
C ASP A 214 -11.63 -3.73 -1.18
N ILE A 215 -12.39 -2.64 -1.20
CA ILE A 215 -12.71 -1.82 -0.01
C ILE A 215 -14.17 -1.96 0.40
N THR A 216 -14.92 -2.91 -0.17
CA THR A 216 -16.35 -3.10 0.06
C THR A 216 -16.67 -3.29 1.55
N GLN A 217 -15.95 -4.19 2.23
CA GLN A 217 -16.15 -4.44 3.66
C GLN A 217 -15.75 -3.24 4.52
N ARG A 218 -14.62 -2.62 4.21
CA ARG A 218 -14.12 -1.44 4.93
C ARG A 218 -15.13 -0.29 4.84
N ARG A 219 -15.59 0.05 3.63
CA ARG A 219 -16.60 1.09 3.41
C ARG A 219 -17.95 0.76 4.03
N ARG A 220 -18.33 -0.53 4.04
CA ARG A 220 -19.55 -0.98 4.75
C ARG A 220 -19.44 -0.75 6.26
N ILE A 221 -18.30 -1.10 6.87
CA ILE A 221 -18.06 -0.87 8.30
C ILE A 221 -18.06 0.62 8.62
N GLU A 222 -17.35 1.44 7.83
CA GLU A 222 -17.33 2.90 8.00
C GLU A 222 -18.74 3.49 7.90
N ARG A 223 -19.55 3.02 6.93
CA ARG A 223 -20.95 3.45 6.79
C ARG A 223 -21.81 3.04 8.00
N MET A 224 -21.71 1.78 8.43
CA MET A 224 -22.47 1.28 9.59
C MET A 224 -22.10 2.02 10.87
N LYS A 225 -20.81 2.38 11.05
CA LYS A 225 -20.35 3.21 12.16
C LYS A 225 -21.04 4.58 12.13
N GLY A 226 -21.04 5.27 10.99
CA GLY A 226 -21.68 6.58 10.88
C GLY A 226 -23.20 6.52 11.08
N GLU A 227 -23.87 5.48 10.57
CA GLU A 227 -25.31 5.24 10.82
C GLU A 227 -25.59 4.96 12.29
N PHE A 228 -24.77 4.15 12.96
CA PHE A 228 -24.87 3.87 14.39
C PHE A 228 -24.73 5.15 15.23
N VAL A 229 -23.70 5.96 14.97
CA VAL A 229 -23.48 7.22 15.69
C VAL A 229 -24.67 8.17 15.49
N ALA A 230 -25.20 8.27 14.26
CA ALA A 230 -26.35 9.10 13.97
C ALA A 230 -27.61 8.64 14.76
N ILE A 231 -27.89 7.33 14.80
CA ILE A 231 -29.03 6.76 15.53
C ILE A 231 -28.88 7.01 17.03
N VAL A 232 -27.75 6.64 17.63
CA VAL A 232 -27.51 6.81 19.07
C VAL A 232 -27.64 8.29 19.45
N SER A 233 -27.12 9.18 18.62
CA SER A 233 -27.20 10.62 18.88
C SER A 233 -28.65 11.13 18.87
N HIS A 234 -29.49 10.68 17.94
CA HIS A 234 -30.91 11.00 17.91
C HIS A 234 -31.65 10.46 19.14
N GLU A 235 -31.42 9.19 19.49
CA GLU A 235 -32.05 8.52 20.63
C GLU A 235 -31.62 9.10 21.98
N LEU A 236 -30.42 9.69 22.08
CA LEU A 236 -29.96 10.40 23.27
C LEU A 236 -30.48 11.85 23.34
N ARG A 237 -30.58 12.55 22.20
CA ARG A 237 -31.05 13.95 22.15
C ARG A 237 -32.48 14.08 22.67
N THR A 238 -33.36 13.14 22.34
CA THR A 238 -34.78 13.18 22.72
C THR A 238 -35.01 13.14 24.24
N PRO A 239 -34.51 12.15 25.01
CA PRO A 239 -34.65 12.14 26.46
C PRO A 239 -33.89 13.30 27.12
N LEU A 240 -32.74 13.73 26.57
CA LEU A 240 -32.02 14.88 27.11
C LEU A 240 -32.78 16.19 26.95
N THR A 241 -33.46 16.38 25.83
CA THR A 241 -34.31 17.56 25.62
C THR A 241 -35.42 17.61 26.66
N SER A 242 -36.03 16.46 26.98
CA SER A 242 -37.05 16.34 28.02
C SER A 242 -36.49 16.61 29.43
N ILE A 243 -35.33 16.05 29.77
CA ILE A 243 -34.64 16.30 31.05
C ILE A 243 -34.29 17.78 31.18
N HIS A 244 -33.70 18.36 30.13
CA HIS A 244 -33.32 19.77 30.10
C HIS A 244 -34.53 20.68 30.30
N ALA A 245 -35.63 20.41 29.58
CA ALA A 245 -36.88 21.17 29.73
C ALA A 245 -37.46 21.06 31.14
N GLY A 246 -37.49 19.85 31.72
CA GLY A 246 -37.97 19.61 33.08
C GLY A 246 -37.14 20.35 34.14
N LEU A 247 -35.81 20.25 34.06
CA LEU A 247 -34.89 20.96 34.96
C LEU A 247 -35.04 22.49 34.82
N ARG A 248 -35.18 23.00 33.59
CA ARG A 248 -35.42 24.42 33.33
C ARG A 248 -36.73 24.91 33.95
N LEU A 249 -37.81 24.13 33.86
CA LEU A 249 -39.11 24.46 34.45
C LEU A 249 -39.07 24.42 35.98
N LEU A 250 -38.44 23.40 36.58
CA LEU A 250 -38.26 23.32 38.03
C LEU A 250 -37.50 24.53 38.56
N ARG A 251 -36.45 24.95 37.84
CA ARG A 251 -35.69 26.16 38.18
C ARG A 251 -36.54 27.43 38.08
N GLN A 252 -37.34 27.58 37.03
CA GLN A 252 -38.16 28.78 36.84
C GLN A 252 -39.33 28.88 37.83
N LYS A 253 -39.99 27.76 38.16
CA LYS A 253 -41.23 27.75 38.97
C LYS A 253 -41.03 27.49 40.46
N HIS A 254 -39.96 26.79 40.84
CA HIS A 254 -39.81 26.26 42.20
C HIS A 254 -38.43 26.53 42.84
N ALA A 255 -37.53 27.30 42.21
CA ALA A 255 -36.22 27.60 42.79
C ALA A 255 -36.31 28.18 44.21
N SER A 256 -37.24 29.10 44.46
CA SER A 256 -37.42 29.74 45.78
C SER A 256 -38.00 28.82 46.86
N ARG A 257 -38.46 27.62 46.52
CA ARG A 257 -38.97 26.61 47.48
C ARG A 257 -37.96 25.51 47.81
N LEU A 258 -36.81 25.49 47.12
CA LEU A 258 -35.75 24.52 47.35
C LEU A 258 -34.75 25.07 48.38
N SER A 259 -34.20 24.20 49.21
CA SER A 259 -33.05 24.53 50.05
C SER A 259 -31.83 24.89 49.21
N ASP A 260 -30.85 25.58 49.79
CA ASP A 260 -29.61 25.97 49.08
C ASP A 260 -28.91 24.76 48.43
N SER A 261 -28.87 23.63 49.13
CA SER A 261 -28.33 22.37 48.59
C SER A 261 -29.18 21.83 47.42
N GLY A 262 -30.51 21.95 47.48
CA GLY A 262 -31.42 21.57 46.39
C GLY A 262 -31.26 22.44 45.15
N GLN A 263 -31.04 23.75 45.33
CA GLN A 263 -30.75 24.67 44.21
C GLN A 263 -29.40 24.36 43.56
N GLN A 264 -28.37 24.07 44.34
CA GLN A 264 -27.05 23.66 43.83
C GLN A 264 -27.10 22.37 43.02
N LEU A 265 -27.81 21.35 43.51
CA LEU A 265 -28.00 20.08 42.78
C LEU A 265 -28.77 20.28 41.47
N LEU A 266 -29.81 21.13 41.49
CA LEU A 266 -30.60 21.44 40.29
C LEU A 266 -29.75 22.17 39.23
N GLU A 267 -28.94 23.13 39.65
CA GLU A 267 -28.02 23.86 38.77
C GLU A 267 -26.95 22.91 38.19
N LEU A 268 -26.39 22.02 39.00
CA LEU A 268 -25.44 21.00 38.55
C LEU A 268 -26.07 20.07 37.50
N ALA A 269 -27.28 19.55 37.76
CA ALA A 269 -27.99 18.66 36.85
C ALA A 269 -28.32 19.36 35.53
N HIS A 270 -28.76 20.62 35.58
CA HIS A 270 -29.05 21.42 34.38
C HIS A 270 -27.78 21.66 33.54
N GLN A 271 -26.67 22.02 34.20
CA GLN A 271 -25.38 22.20 33.52
C GLN A 271 -24.87 20.90 32.88
N ASN A 272 -25.00 19.76 33.56
CA ASN A 272 -24.58 18.47 33.02
C ASN A 272 -25.46 18.04 31.83
N SER A 273 -26.77 18.24 31.90
CA SER A 273 -27.69 17.96 30.79
C SER A 273 -27.37 18.81 29.56
N TYR A 274 -27.10 20.10 29.75
CA TYR A 274 -26.68 20.99 28.67
C TYR A 274 -25.34 20.57 28.05
N ARG A 275 -24.34 20.24 28.89
CA ARG A 275 -23.03 19.76 28.42
C ARG A 275 -23.15 18.48 27.60
N LEU A 276 -23.99 17.52 28.04
CA LEU A 276 -24.17 16.27 27.31
C LEU A 276 -24.85 16.49 25.95
N SER A 277 -25.83 17.39 25.88
CA SER A 277 -26.45 17.77 24.61
C SER A 277 -25.44 18.37 23.64
N ALA A 278 -24.62 19.31 24.11
CA ALA A 278 -23.57 19.92 23.29
C ALA A 278 -22.56 18.91 22.77
N LEU A 279 -22.12 17.96 23.61
CA LEU A 279 -21.21 16.89 23.19
C LEU A 279 -21.82 15.97 22.12
N ILE A 280 -23.11 15.67 22.22
CA ILE A 280 -23.81 14.88 21.19
C ILE A 280 -23.84 15.64 19.86
N ASP A 281 -24.15 16.94 19.90
CA ASP A 281 -24.16 17.77 18.70
C ASP A 281 -22.77 17.85 18.05
N ASP A 282 -21.70 18.00 18.86
CA ASP A 282 -20.31 18.00 18.38
C ASP A 282 -19.93 16.66 17.71
N ILE A 283 -20.33 15.52 18.29
CA ILE A 283 -20.08 14.18 17.71
C ILE A 283 -20.76 14.03 16.35
N ILE A 284 -22.02 14.50 16.22
CA ILE A 284 -22.74 14.45 14.94
C ILE A 284 -22.05 15.33 13.90
N ASP A 285 -21.58 16.51 14.29
CA ASP A 285 -20.90 17.43 13.38
C ASP A 285 -19.60 16.82 12.84
N VAL A 286 -18.83 16.13 13.69
CA VAL A 286 -17.63 15.39 13.27
C VAL A 286 -17.99 14.27 12.29
N GLU A 287 -18.99 13.44 12.57
CA GLU A 287 -19.40 12.37 11.65
C GLU A 287 -19.93 12.90 10.31
N ARG A 288 -20.65 14.03 10.32
CA ARG A 288 -21.08 14.70 9.08
C ARG A 288 -19.91 15.23 8.26
N LEU A 289 -18.88 15.73 8.94
CA LEU A 289 -17.65 16.21 8.32
C LEU A 289 -16.87 15.04 7.69
N ASP A 290 -16.63 13.97 8.45
CA ASP A 290 -15.90 12.78 7.98
C ASP A 290 -16.62 12.06 6.82
N SER A 291 -17.96 12.02 6.85
CA SER A 291 -18.78 11.43 5.78
C SER A 291 -18.99 12.34 4.57
N GLY A 292 -18.48 13.58 4.58
CA GLY A 292 -18.69 14.57 3.51
C GLY A 292 -20.15 15.03 3.34
N ARG A 293 -21.03 14.73 4.31
CA ARG A 293 -22.45 15.13 4.31
C ARG A 293 -22.67 16.52 4.90
N LEU A 294 -21.64 17.13 5.48
CA LEU A 294 -21.70 18.48 6.00
C LEU A 294 -21.75 19.49 4.84
N THR A 295 -22.92 20.09 4.65
CA THR A 295 -23.10 21.18 3.68
C THR A 295 -22.76 22.52 4.32
N PHE A 296 -21.88 23.28 3.67
CA PHE A 296 -21.55 24.65 4.06
C PHE A 296 -22.35 25.64 3.21
N PHE A 297 -22.97 26.62 3.87
CA PHE A 297 -23.64 27.72 3.18
C PHE A 297 -22.69 28.93 3.17
N LEU A 298 -21.82 28.96 2.15
CA LEU A 298 -20.75 29.96 2.05
C LEU A 298 -21.29 31.30 1.53
N GLU A 299 -21.29 32.32 2.38
CA GLU A 299 -21.71 33.68 2.08
C GLU A 299 -20.60 34.69 2.40
N ASP A 300 -20.66 35.86 1.76
CA ASP A 300 -19.73 36.95 2.04
C ASP A 300 -20.13 37.68 3.33
N HIS A 301 -19.31 37.53 4.37
CA HIS A 301 -19.51 38.18 5.65
C HIS A 301 -18.41 39.20 5.94
N VAL A 302 -18.77 40.21 6.73
CA VAL A 302 -17.79 41.14 7.33
C VAL A 302 -17.20 40.46 8.57
N LEU A 303 -15.90 40.20 8.56
CA LEU A 303 -15.22 39.40 9.59
C LEU A 303 -15.41 39.96 11.00
N THR A 304 -15.32 41.29 11.15
CA THR A 304 -15.49 41.98 12.45
C THR A 304 -16.87 41.76 13.05
N ARG A 305 -17.92 41.64 12.23
CA ARG A 305 -19.28 41.33 12.71
C ARG A 305 -19.41 39.90 13.21
N LEU A 306 -18.78 38.94 12.53
CA LEU A 306 -18.76 37.55 12.99
C LEU A 306 -17.99 37.40 14.30
N MET A 307 -16.86 38.10 14.43
CA MET A 307 -16.08 38.14 15.68
C MET A 307 -16.88 38.76 16.82
N ALA A 308 -17.54 39.90 16.57
CA ALA A 308 -18.38 40.57 17.56
C ALA A 308 -19.49 39.64 18.08
N ALA A 309 -20.18 38.93 17.17
CA ALA A 309 -21.20 37.96 17.55
C ALA A 309 -20.65 36.85 18.47
N ALA A 310 -19.46 36.32 18.17
CA ALA A 310 -18.83 35.30 19.01
C ALA A 310 -18.42 35.82 20.41
N VAL A 311 -17.91 37.06 20.48
CA VAL A 311 -17.56 37.74 21.73
C VAL A 311 -18.82 37.99 22.57
N ASP A 312 -19.87 38.53 21.96
CA ASP A 312 -21.15 38.82 22.64
C ASP A 312 -21.76 37.53 23.22
N GLU A 313 -21.77 36.44 22.44
CA GLU A 313 -22.30 35.15 22.89
C GLU A 313 -21.45 34.48 23.99
N THR A 314 -20.18 34.85 24.15
CA THR A 314 -19.29 34.27 25.18
C THR A 314 -19.06 35.18 26.38
N GLN A 315 -19.54 36.43 26.35
CA GLN A 315 -19.33 37.43 27.39
C GLN A 315 -19.84 37.00 28.77
N ALA A 316 -21.06 36.43 28.83
CA ALA A 316 -21.63 35.95 30.08
C ALA A 316 -20.81 34.80 30.72
N PHE A 317 -20.15 33.99 29.88
CA PHE A 317 -19.27 32.92 30.34
C PHE A 317 -17.95 33.48 30.87
N ALA A 318 -17.34 34.47 30.17
CA ALA A 318 -16.15 35.17 30.63
C ALA A 318 -16.36 35.83 32.01
N ASN A 319 -17.49 36.54 32.18
CA ASN A 319 -17.84 37.21 33.43
C ASN A 319 -17.93 36.22 34.61
N ARG A 320 -18.45 35.00 34.40
CA ARG A 320 -18.53 33.96 35.43
C ARG A 320 -17.14 33.46 35.89
N PHE A 321 -16.16 33.48 35.00
CA PHE A 321 -14.77 33.11 35.31
C PHE A 321 -13.92 34.29 35.79
N GLY A 322 -14.50 35.51 35.86
CA GLY A 322 -13.78 36.73 36.20
C GLY A 322 -12.72 37.09 35.15
N ILE A 323 -12.98 36.78 33.87
CA ILE A 323 -12.10 37.08 32.75
C ILE A 323 -12.68 38.27 31.99
N ALA A 324 -11.86 39.30 31.76
CA ALA A 324 -12.23 40.40 30.88
C ALA A 324 -12.00 40.00 29.42
N MET A 325 -12.86 40.45 28.52
CA MET A 325 -12.80 40.12 27.10
C MET A 325 -13.07 41.36 26.25
N ALA A 326 -12.33 41.50 25.16
CA ALA A 326 -12.58 42.56 24.18
C ALA A 326 -12.20 42.11 22.76
N GLN A 327 -12.88 42.71 21.78
CA GLN A 327 -12.45 42.69 20.39
C GLN A 327 -11.59 43.92 20.12
N ARG A 328 -10.40 43.74 19.56
CA ARG A 328 -9.62 44.88 19.04
C ARG A 328 -10.23 45.40 17.75
N PRO A 329 -10.15 46.73 17.52
CA PRO A 329 -10.43 47.30 16.21
C PRO A 329 -9.59 46.59 15.14
N ALA A 330 -10.25 46.16 14.06
CA ALA A 330 -9.53 45.59 12.93
C ALA A 330 -8.76 46.69 12.17
N THR A 331 -7.65 46.31 11.57
CA THR A 331 -6.82 47.18 10.73
C THR A 331 -7.45 47.48 9.37
N ALA A 332 -8.40 46.65 8.92
CA ALA A 332 -9.16 46.82 7.68
C ALA A 332 -10.54 46.15 7.76
N ASP A 333 -11.44 46.50 6.84
CA ASP A 333 -12.73 45.83 6.65
C ASP A 333 -12.55 44.54 5.84
N TYR A 334 -12.17 43.47 6.53
CA TYR A 334 -12.01 42.16 5.92
C TYR A 334 -13.36 41.53 5.57
N ARG A 335 -13.54 41.17 4.30
CA ARG A 335 -14.64 40.34 3.82
C ARG A 335 -14.17 38.92 3.63
N VAL A 336 -14.90 37.96 4.20
CA VAL A 336 -14.56 36.54 4.15
C VAL A 336 -15.76 35.77 3.60
N ARG A 337 -15.50 34.78 2.75
CA ARG A 337 -16.52 33.89 2.23
C ARG A 337 -16.57 32.61 3.05
N VAL A 338 -17.49 32.56 4.02
CA VAL A 338 -17.57 31.49 5.03
C VAL A 338 -19.03 31.14 5.34
N ASP A 339 -19.25 30.02 6.00
CA ASP A 339 -20.53 29.76 6.67
C ASP A 339 -20.53 30.52 8.00
N GLY A 340 -21.34 31.58 8.09
CA GLY A 340 -21.34 32.49 9.24
C GLY A 340 -21.64 31.79 10.57
N GLY A 341 -22.59 30.85 10.59
CA GLY A 341 -22.96 30.10 11.79
C GLY A 341 -21.84 29.20 12.27
N ARG A 342 -21.23 28.43 11.35
CA ARG A 342 -20.09 27.56 11.67
C ARG A 342 -18.86 28.36 12.10
N PHE A 343 -18.61 29.50 11.47
CA PHE A 343 -17.49 30.38 11.83
C PHE A 343 -17.62 30.91 13.27
N VAL A 344 -18.81 31.38 13.64
CA VAL A 344 -19.10 31.82 15.03
C VAL A 344 -18.95 30.64 16.00
N GLN A 345 -19.42 29.43 15.65
CA GLN A 345 -19.24 28.23 16.46
C GLN A 345 -17.76 27.93 16.75
N VAL A 346 -16.89 27.98 15.73
CA VAL A 346 -15.44 27.79 15.90
C VAL A 346 -14.85 28.83 16.84
N LEU A 347 -15.15 30.11 16.63
CA LEU A 347 -14.66 31.18 17.50
C LEU A 347 -15.13 31.01 18.94
N LYS A 348 -16.40 30.66 19.17
CA LYS A 348 -16.91 30.39 20.52
C LYS A 348 -16.16 29.26 21.21
N ASN A 349 -15.83 28.19 20.48
CA ASN A 349 -15.06 27.07 21.04
C ASN A 349 -13.64 27.51 21.44
N LEU A 350 -12.98 28.33 20.62
CA LEU A 350 -11.67 28.88 20.94
C LEU A 350 -11.74 29.85 22.14
N LEU A 351 -12.71 30.77 22.16
CA LEU A 351 -12.88 31.75 23.22
C LEU A 351 -13.21 31.11 24.56
N THR A 352 -14.13 30.14 24.58
CA THR A 352 -14.46 29.43 25.82
C THR A 352 -13.28 28.62 26.36
N ASN A 353 -12.43 28.06 25.48
CA ASN A 353 -11.18 27.44 25.91
C ASN A 353 -10.19 28.47 26.47
N ALA A 354 -9.98 29.59 25.76
CA ALA A 354 -9.11 30.67 26.22
C ALA A 354 -9.54 31.19 27.60
N ILE A 355 -10.85 31.40 27.82
CA ILE A 355 -11.42 31.82 29.11
C ILE A 355 -11.13 30.79 30.22
N LYS A 356 -11.39 29.49 29.97
CA LYS A 356 -11.21 28.41 30.96
C LYS A 356 -9.75 28.28 31.41
N PHE A 357 -8.82 28.46 30.48
CA PHE A 357 -7.38 28.26 30.72
C PHE A 357 -6.64 29.57 31.04
N SER A 358 -7.35 30.70 31.13
CA SER A 358 -6.78 31.97 31.58
C SER A 358 -6.70 32.05 33.11
N PRO A 359 -5.69 32.73 33.68
CA PRO A 359 -5.61 32.98 35.11
C PRO A 359 -6.77 33.87 35.57
N LYS A 360 -7.17 33.77 36.85
CA LYS A 360 -8.20 34.63 37.45
C LYS A 360 -7.87 36.12 37.21
N ASN A 361 -8.89 36.92 36.87
CA ASN A 361 -8.73 38.33 36.48
C ASN A 361 -7.85 38.55 35.23
N GLY A 362 -7.68 37.50 34.41
CA GLY A 362 -7.00 37.59 33.13
C GLY A 362 -7.82 38.31 32.06
N PHE A 363 -7.22 38.47 30.89
CA PHE A 363 -7.80 39.16 29.75
C PHE A 363 -7.66 38.32 28.48
N VAL A 364 -8.76 38.17 27.75
CA VAL A 364 -8.82 37.47 26.45
C VAL A 364 -9.15 38.47 25.37
N GLU A 365 -8.38 38.47 24.29
CA GLU A 365 -8.51 39.44 23.22
C GLU A 365 -8.69 38.77 21.86
N VAL A 366 -9.57 39.32 21.04
CA VAL A 366 -9.83 38.85 19.67
C VAL A 366 -9.43 39.93 18.69
N LEU A 367 -8.54 39.59 17.76
CA LEU A 367 -7.97 40.51 16.77
C LEU A 367 -8.05 39.87 15.37
N ALA A 368 -8.37 40.68 14.37
CA ALA A 368 -8.19 40.35 12.96
C ALA A 368 -7.09 41.25 12.39
N THR A 369 -6.03 40.65 11.86
CA THR A 369 -4.87 41.32 11.25
C THR A 369 -4.72 40.96 9.79
#